data_AF-A0A7T8HIV3-F1
#
_entry.id   AF-A0A7T8HIV3-F1
#
_cell.length_a   1.000
_cell.length_b   1.000
_cell.length_c   1.000
_cell.angle_alpha   90.00
_cell.angle_beta   90.00
_cell.angle_gamma   90.00
#
_symmetry.space_group_name_H-M   'P 1'
#
loop_
_entity.id
_entity.type
_entity.pdbx_description
1 polymer ?
#
loop_
_entity_poly.entity_id
_entity_poly.type
_entity_poly.pdbx_seq_one_letter_code
_entity_poly.pdbx_strand_id
1 'polypeptide(L)'
;LEGLEPVASHGDELFLLFKMKDAPLSKEDEGFASSLIKYWTKFATEGNPGWRPVSNKMAPQYAILNDEGGISVKREMYFTEKMFFISSTNDIIKSYRNFDLESHPAILSVMEREVEVDEEETEENLLFEKNYSPIKMFFFAIAM
;
A
#
# COMPACT_ATOMS: atom_id res chain seq x y z
N LEU A 1 2.79 20.45 -26.16
CA LEU A 1 3.07 20.25 -24.72
C LEU A 1 4.29 21.10 -24.38
N GLU A 2 4.08 22.41 -24.29
CA GLU A 2 5.10 23.38 -23.90
C GLU A 2 4.84 23.70 -22.42
N GLY A 3 5.85 23.55 -21.56
CA GLY A 3 5.79 24.05 -20.18
C GLY A 3 5.92 23.01 -19.05
N LEU A 4 6.18 21.74 -19.34
CA LEU A 4 6.66 20.79 -18.33
C LEU A 4 8.15 20.61 -18.54
N GLU A 5 8.95 20.97 -17.54
CA GLU A 5 10.36 20.61 -17.54
C GLU A 5 10.47 19.07 -17.59
N PRO A 6 11.37 18.52 -18.42
CA PRO A 6 11.58 17.09 -18.48
C PRO A 6 12.04 16.61 -17.09
N VAL A 7 11.25 15.74 -16.47
CA VAL A 7 11.54 15.14 -15.18
C VAL A 7 11.94 13.69 -15.41
N ALA A 8 12.93 13.20 -14.67
CA ALA A 8 13.28 11.78 -14.66
C ALA A 8 12.09 10.96 -14.15
N SER A 9 11.60 10.04 -15.00
CA SER A 9 10.54 9.10 -14.70
C SER A 9 11.10 7.77 -14.21
N HIS A 10 10.23 6.93 -13.66
CA HIS A 10 10.59 5.58 -13.27
C HIS A 10 11.00 4.76 -14.50
N GLY A 11 12.22 4.20 -14.46
CA GLY A 11 12.77 3.35 -15.52
C GLY A 11 13.66 4.09 -16.51
N ASP A 12 13.73 5.43 -16.47
CA ASP A 12 14.61 6.21 -17.35
C ASP A 12 16.09 5.87 -17.10
N GLU A 13 16.43 5.50 -15.86
CA GLU A 13 17.79 5.07 -15.50
C GLU A 13 18.24 3.81 -16.24
N LEU A 14 17.31 2.98 -16.70
CA LEU A 14 17.63 1.74 -17.42
C LEU A 14 18.27 2.03 -18.78
N PHE A 15 17.84 3.10 -19.46
CA PHE A 15 18.42 3.52 -20.75
C PHE A 15 19.85 4.04 -20.58
N LEU A 16 20.17 4.59 -19.40
CA LEU A 16 21.50 5.08 -19.05
C LEU A 16 22.44 3.95 -18.59
N LEU A 17 21.89 2.86 -18.04
CA LEU A 17 22.67 1.70 -17.59
C LEU A 17 22.90 0.66 -18.69
N PHE A 18 21.89 0.43 -19.54
CA PHE A 18 21.90 -0.63 -20.53
C PHE A 18 21.83 -0.04 -21.93
N LYS A 19 22.84 -0.35 -22.74
CA LYS A 19 22.90 0.11 -24.13
C LYS A 19 21.81 -0.57 -24.95
N MET A 20 20.79 0.20 -25.33
CA MET A 20 19.71 -0.24 -26.22
C MET A 20 20.15 -0.07 -27.68
N LYS A 21 20.00 -1.12 -28.50
CA LYS A 21 20.43 -1.09 -29.90
C LYS A 21 19.62 -0.10 -30.75
N ASP A 22 18.32 -0.04 -30.51
CA ASP A 22 17.37 0.72 -31.33
C ASP A 22 17.04 2.11 -30.74
N ALA A 23 17.67 2.46 -29.61
CA ALA A 23 17.50 3.74 -28.92
C ALA A 23 18.87 4.25 -28.46
N PRO A 24 19.68 4.84 -29.36
CA PRO A 24 20.95 5.42 -28.99
C PRO A 24 20.73 6.64 -28.08
N LEU A 25 21.60 6.78 -27.08
CA LEU A 25 21.60 7.93 -26.18
C LEU A 25 22.01 9.22 -26.93
N SER A 26 21.51 10.36 -26.44
CA SER A 26 22.03 11.65 -26.88
C SER A 26 23.47 11.84 -26.40
N LYS A 27 24.22 12.78 -26.99
CA LYS A 27 25.60 13.07 -26.54
C LYS A 27 25.69 13.53 -25.09
N GLU A 28 24.65 14.22 -24.62
CA GLU A 28 24.54 14.69 -23.23
C GLU A 28 24.31 13.48 -22.30
N ASP A 29 23.39 12.60 -22.67
CA ASP A 29 23.10 11.37 -21.92
C ASP A 29 24.27 10.38 -21.92
N GLU A 30 25.10 10.35 -22.97
CA GLU A 30 26.32 9.52 -23.01
C GLU A 30 27.29 9.89 -21.86
N GLY A 31 27.43 11.18 -21.55
CA GLY A 31 28.24 11.64 -20.42
C GLY A 31 27.65 11.24 -19.08
N PHE A 32 26.32 11.34 -18.95
CA PHE A 32 25.59 10.96 -17.75
C PHE A 32 25.66 9.44 -17.52
N ALA A 33 25.43 8.64 -18.56
CA ALA A 33 25.54 7.18 -18.57
C ALA A 33 26.95 6.72 -18.18
N SER A 34 27.99 7.33 -18.76
CA SER A 34 29.39 7.03 -18.43
C SER A 34 29.68 7.28 -16.94
N SER A 35 29.18 8.38 -16.40
CA SER A 35 29.33 8.73 -14.99
C SER A 35 28.60 7.74 -14.08
N LEU A 36 27.34 7.41 -14.41
CA LEU A 36 26.54 6.43 -13.67
C LEU A 36 27.20 5.05 -13.65
N ILE A 37 27.65 4.56 -14.81
CA ILE A 37 28.38 3.28 -14.95
C ILE A 37 29.67 3.29 -14.13
N LYS A 38 30.41 4.41 -14.13
CA LYS A 38 31.63 4.56 -13.33
C LYS A 38 31.35 4.40 -11.83
N TYR A 39 30.28 5.00 -11.31
CA TYR A 39 29.93 4.88 -9.89
C TYR A 39 29.45 3.46 -9.53
N TRP A 40 28.65 2.83 -10.40
CA TRP A 40 28.26 1.43 -10.23
C TRP A 40 29.45 0.48 -10.24
N THR A 41 30.38 0.69 -11.17
CA THR A 41 31.63 -0.09 -11.27
C THR A 41 32.44 0.07 -10.00
N LYS A 42 32.63 1.31 -9.54
CA LYS A 42 33.39 1.59 -8.32
C LYS A 42 32.75 0.95 -7.09
N PHE A 43 31.42 0.97 -6.98
CA PHE A 43 30.72 0.25 -5.91
C PHE A 43 30.96 -1.26 -6.00
N ALA A 44 30.86 -1.85 -7.19
CA ALA A 44 31.08 -3.29 -7.37
C ALA A 44 32.52 -3.72 -7.07
N THR A 45 33.52 -2.87 -7.38
CA THR A 45 34.94 -3.21 -7.20
C THR A 45 35.47 -2.87 -5.81
N GLU A 46 35.05 -1.74 -5.22
CA GLU A 46 35.61 -1.21 -3.97
C GLU A 46 34.62 -1.25 -2.80
N GLY A 47 33.33 -1.54 -3.05
CA GLY A 47 32.27 -1.46 -2.05
C GLY A 47 31.87 -0.03 -1.68
N ASN A 48 32.47 0.99 -2.31
CA ASN A 48 32.20 2.40 -2.03
C ASN A 48 32.22 3.25 -3.32
N PRO A 49 31.07 3.79 -3.75
CA PRO A 49 31.00 4.60 -4.96
C PRO A 49 31.55 6.03 -4.80
N GLY A 50 31.98 6.43 -3.60
CA GLY A 50 32.62 7.72 -3.33
C GLY A 50 31.77 8.72 -2.56
N TRP A 51 30.61 8.32 -2.04
CA TRP A 51 29.80 9.13 -1.12
C TRP A 51 29.58 8.41 0.21
N ARG A 52 29.11 9.17 1.20
CA ARG A 52 28.93 8.66 2.56
C ARG A 52 27.76 7.65 2.61
N PRO A 53 27.91 6.53 3.31
CA PRO A 53 26.83 5.57 3.49
C PRO A 53 25.74 6.14 4.42
N VAL A 54 24.52 5.68 4.21
CA VAL A 54 23.40 5.95 5.12
C VAL A 54 23.67 5.25 6.46
N SER A 55 23.48 5.95 7.58
CA SER A 55 23.69 5.40 8.92
C SER A 55 22.74 6.01 9.93
N ASN A 56 22.54 5.35 11.08
CA ASN A 56 21.70 5.87 12.16
C ASN A 56 22.35 7.05 12.93
N LYS A 57 23.63 7.32 12.69
CA LYS A 57 24.40 8.36 13.40
C LYS A 57 24.23 9.74 12.77
N MET A 58 23.85 9.79 11.50
CA MET A 58 23.75 11.02 10.72
C MET A 58 22.44 11.01 9.95
N ALA A 59 21.87 12.19 9.73
CA ALA A 59 20.72 12.28 8.85
C ALA A 59 21.07 11.82 7.42
N PRO A 60 20.17 11.09 6.75
CA PRO A 60 20.42 10.60 5.40
C PRO A 60 20.60 11.77 4.43
N GLN A 61 21.49 11.55 3.46
CA GLN A 61 21.77 12.47 2.36
C GLN A 61 21.72 11.69 1.06
N TYR A 62 21.24 12.33 0.01
CA TYR A 62 21.17 11.77 -1.33
C TYR A 62 22.37 12.21 -2.14
N ALA A 63 22.98 11.28 -2.84
CA ALA A 63 23.88 11.58 -3.94
C ALA A 63 23.03 11.86 -5.18
N ILE A 64 23.10 13.09 -5.68
CA ILE A 64 22.41 13.55 -6.88
C ILE A 64 23.46 13.64 -7.97
N LEU A 65 23.22 12.93 -9.07
CA LEU A 65 24.02 13.05 -10.28
C LEU A 65 23.46 14.22 -11.09
N ASN A 66 24.31 15.21 -11.37
CA ASN A 66 23.95 16.40 -12.12
C ASN A 66 24.31 16.22 -13.60
N ASP A 67 23.75 17.06 -14.48
CA ASP A 67 23.99 17.03 -15.93
C ASP A 67 25.48 17.19 -16.32
N GLU A 68 26.26 17.86 -15.47
CA GLU A 68 27.71 18.02 -15.63
C GLU A 68 28.52 16.74 -15.28
N GLY A 69 27.86 15.62 -14.94
CA GLY A 69 28.49 14.36 -14.52
C GLY A 69 29.06 14.39 -13.10
N GLY A 70 28.89 15.51 -12.39
CA GLY A 70 29.28 15.66 -10.99
C GLY A 70 28.24 15.10 -10.03
N ILE A 71 28.70 14.66 -8.85
CA ILE A 71 27.81 14.30 -7.73
C ILE A 71 27.70 15.48 -6.78
N SER A 72 26.47 15.89 -6.50
CA SER A 72 26.14 16.75 -5.37
C SER A 72 25.48 15.95 -4.27
N VAL A 73 25.91 16.15 -3.02
CA VAL A 73 25.28 15.51 -1.87
C VAL A 73 24.31 16.51 -1.25
N LYS A 74 23.02 16.21 -1.28
CA LYS A 74 21.99 17.09 -0.73
C LYS A 74 21.07 16.34 0.22
N ARG A 75 20.59 17.05 1.24
CA ARG A 75 19.50 16.60 2.11
C ARG A 75 18.25 17.36 1.71
N GLU A 76 17.15 16.64 1.57
CA GLU A 76 15.84 17.26 1.35
C GLU A 76 15.34 17.88 2.66
N MET A 77 14.82 19.11 2.57
CA MET A 77 14.40 19.91 3.73
C MET A 77 13.27 19.25 4.53
N TYR A 78 12.32 18.61 3.84
CA TYR A 78 11.13 17.99 4.43
C TYR A 78 11.20 16.46 4.51
N PHE A 79 12.41 15.90 4.44
CA PHE A 79 12.59 14.45 4.42
C PHE A 79 12.00 13.79 5.68
N THR A 80 12.24 14.40 6.84
CA THR A 80 11.82 13.85 8.13
C THR A 80 10.30 13.78 8.23
N GLU A 81 9.61 14.86 7.84
CA GLU A 81 8.16 14.97 7.87
C GLU A 81 7.52 13.98 6.89
N LYS A 82 8.06 13.86 5.67
CA LYS A 82 7.59 12.88 4.67
C LYS A 82 7.75 11.45 5.16
N MET A 83 8.91 11.10 5.71
CA MET A 83 9.15 9.76 6.23
C MET A 83 8.27 9.42 7.44
N PHE A 84 8.04 10.39 8.32
CA PHE A 84 7.12 10.23 9.44
C PHE A 84 5.69 9.93 8.94
N PHE A 85 5.21 10.72 7.98
CA PHE A 85 3.89 10.52 7.37
C PHE A 85 3.76 9.13 6.70
N ILE A 86 4.75 8.73 5.90
CA ILE A 86 4.77 7.42 5.23
C ILE A 86 4.80 6.29 6.26
N SER A 87 5.61 6.41 7.31
CA SER A 87 5.68 5.41 8.38
C SER A 87 4.33 5.27 9.08
N SER A 88 3.74 6.39 9.50
CA SER A 88 2.42 6.40 10.15
C SER A 88 1.34 5.78 9.26
N THR A 89 1.38 6.04 7.96
CA THR A 89 0.41 5.49 7.01
C THR A 89 0.60 3.98 6.83
N ASN A 90 1.85 3.53 6.75
CA ASN A 90 2.16 2.11 6.68
C ASN A 90 1.73 1.35 7.94
N ASP A 91 1.85 1.96 9.11
CA ASP A 91 1.40 1.35 10.37
C ASP A 91 -0.11 1.16 10.40
N ILE A 92 -0.86 2.17 9.91
CA ILE A 92 -2.32 2.06 9.72
C ILE A 92 -2.66 0.94 8.71
N ILE A 93 -2.01 0.91 7.54
CA ILE A 93 -2.26 -0.12 6.53
C ILE A 93 -1.99 -1.52 7.10
N LYS A 94 -0.92 -1.68 7.87
CA LYS A 94 -0.59 -2.95 8.53
C LYS A 94 -1.61 -3.33 9.59
N SER A 95 -2.11 -2.38 10.38
CA SER A 95 -3.16 -2.66 11.37
C SER A 95 -4.45 -3.11 10.69
N TYR A 96 -4.81 -2.53 9.55
CA TYR A 96 -5.96 -2.99 8.75
C TYR A 96 -5.72 -4.35 8.10
N ARG A 97 -4.52 -4.63 7.59
CA ARG A 97 -4.22 -5.93 6.94
C ARG A 97 -4.28 -7.09 7.93
N ASN A 98 -3.84 -6.86 9.16
CA ASN A 98 -3.86 -7.85 10.23
C ASN A 98 -5.10 -7.71 11.13
N PHE A 99 -6.12 -7.00 10.65
CA PHE A 99 -7.36 -6.80 11.40
C PHE A 99 -8.16 -8.09 11.38
N ASP A 100 -8.24 -8.75 12.53
CA ASP A 100 -9.09 -9.90 12.74
C ASP A 100 -10.50 -9.42 13.10
N LEU A 101 -11.39 -9.47 12.10
CA LEU A 101 -12.80 -9.08 12.20
C LEU A 101 -13.53 -9.83 13.32
N GLU A 102 -13.20 -11.10 13.54
CA GLU A 102 -13.88 -11.97 14.52
C GLU A 102 -13.54 -11.58 15.96
N SER A 103 -12.35 -11.04 16.19
CA SER A 103 -11.89 -10.62 17.52
C SER A 103 -12.28 -9.19 17.90
N HIS A 104 -12.84 -8.42 16.97
CA HIS A 104 -13.03 -6.98 17.18
C HIS A 104 -14.26 -6.69 18.05
N PRO A 105 -14.13 -5.99 19.19
CA PRO A 105 -15.22 -5.82 20.16
C PRO A 105 -16.48 -5.15 19.59
N ALA A 106 -16.31 -4.21 18.65
CA ALA A 106 -17.46 -3.59 17.99
C ALA A 106 -18.20 -4.55 17.05
N ILE A 107 -17.47 -5.47 16.39
CA ILE A 107 -18.08 -6.47 15.50
C ILE A 107 -18.79 -7.54 16.34
N LEU A 108 -18.15 -8.00 17.42
CA LEU A 108 -18.77 -8.90 18.39
C LEU A 108 -20.10 -8.34 18.93
N SER A 109 -20.13 -7.07 19.33
CA SER A 109 -21.38 -6.45 19.82
C SER A 109 -22.49 -6.32 18.77
N VAL A 110 -22.15 -6.30 17.49
CA VAL A 110 -23.14 -6.29 16.39
C VAL A 110 -23.59 -7.71 16.11
N MET A 111 -22.67 -8.67 16.05
CA MET A 111 -22.99 -10.08 15.88
C MET A 111 -23.86 -10.62 17.02
N GLU A 112 -23.54 -10.28 18.27
CA GLU A 112 -24.35 -10.64 19.44
C GLU A 112 -25.77 -10.08 19.31
N ARG A 113 -25.92 -8.82 18.87
CA ARG A 113 -27.24 -8.21 18.65
C ARG A 113 -28.02 -8.88 17.52
N GLU A 114 -27.36 -9.24 16.42
CA GLU A 114 -28.01 -9.94 15.31
C GLU A 114 -28.50 -11.33 15.74
N VAL A 115 -27.70 -12.05 16.54
CA VAL A 115 -28.10 -13.34 17.11
C VAL A 115 -29.29 -13.20 18.06
N GLU A 116 -29.30 -12.19 18.94
CA GLU A 116 -30.44 -11.92 19.83
C GLU A 116 -31.73 -11.63 19.05
N VAL A 117 -31.66 -10.85 17.96
CA VAL A 117 -32.83 -10.53 17.12
C VAL A 117 -33.36 -11.77 16.41
N ASP A 118 -32.49 -12.63 15.87
CA ASP A 118 -32.89 -13.88 15.21
C ASP A 118 -33.57 -14.85 16.19
N GLU A 119 -33.08 -14.92 17.44
CA GLU A 119 -33.69 -15.72 18.52
C GLU A 119 -35.07 -15.18 18.91
N GLU A 120 -35.23 -13.86 19.06
CA GLU A 120 -36.52 -13.23 19.34
C GLU A 120 -37.54 -13.45 18.20
N GLU A 121 -37.12 -13.30 16.94
CA GLU A 121 -38.00 -13.54 15.77
C GLU A 121 -38.42 -15.01 15.66
N THR A 122 -37.53 -15.96 15.99
CA THR A 122 -37.89 -17.39 15.99
C THR A 122 -38.82 -17.74 17.14
N GLU A 123 -38.62 -17.18 18.34
CA GLU A 123 -39.56 -17.36 19.45
C GLU A 123 -40.93 -16.74 19.17
N GLU A 124 -40.99 -15.54 18.57
CA GLU A 124 -42.24 -14.88 18.20
C GLU A 124 -43.00 -15.66 17.12
N ASN A 125 -42.29 -16.20 16.11
CA ASN A 125 -42.88 -17.06 15.09
C ASN A 125 -43.39 -18.39 15.68
N LEU A 126 -42.66 -19.01 16.61
CA LEU A 126 -43.12 -20.23 17.31
C LEU A 126 -44.34 -19.96 18.22
N LEU A 127 -44.41 -18.79 18.84
CA LEU A 127 -45.57 -18.34 19.62
C LEU A 127 -46.78 -18.07 18.73
N PHE A 128 -46.56 -17.49 17.54
CA PHE A 128 -47.60 -17.27 16.54
C PHE A 128 -48.18 -18.60 16.02
N GLU A 129 -47.32 -19.57 15.67
CA GLU A 129 -47.77 -20.91 15.23
C GLU A 129 -48.53 -21.67 16.32
N LYS A 130 -48.11 -21.57 17.59
CA LYS A 130 -48.83 -22.21 18.71
C LYS A 130 -50.21 -21.58 18.97
N ASN A 131 -50.35 -20.28 18.75
CA ASN A 131 -51.59 -19.55 19.00
C ASN A 131 -52.56 -19.56 17.80
N TYR A 132 -52.07 -19.81 16.59
CA TYR A 132 -52.88 -19.94 15.37
C TYR A 132 -52.74 -21.33 14.73
N SER A 133 -53.25 -22.36 15.40
CA SER A 133 -53.68 -23.58 14.71
C SER A 133 -54.98 -23.27 13.95
N PRO A 134 -55.02 -23.38 12.61
CA PRO A 134 -56.26 -23.18 11.87
C PRO A 134 -57.20 -24.34 12.19
N ILE A 135 -58.34 -24.01 12.78
CA ILE A 135 -59.61 -24.69 12.57
C ILE A 135 -59.52 -26.21 12.78
N LYS A 136 -59.81 -26.68 14.00
CA LYS A 136 -60.56 -27.93 14.14
C LYS A 136 -61.86 -27.74 13.37
N MET A 137 -61.82 -28.09 12.08
CA MET A 137 -62.97 -28.19 11.21
C MET A 137 -63.87 -29.22 11.88
N PHE A 138 -64.88 -28.73 12.60
CA PHE A 138 -66.08 -29.51 12.92
C PHE A 138 -66.85 -29.75 11.61
N PHE A 139 -66.23 -30.51 10.71
CA PHE A 139 -66.91 -31.29 9.69
C PHE A 139 -66.92 -32.74 10.20
N PHE A 140 -67.81 -33.00 11.16
CA PHE A 140 -68.43 -34.32 11.23
C PHE A 140 -69.88 -34.15 10.76
N ALA A 141 -70.05 -34.39 9.47
CA ALA A 141 -71.35 -34.68 8.91
C ALA A 141 -71.83 -36.07 9.37
N ILE A 142 -73.15 -36.22 9.40
CA ILE A 142 -73.94 -37.47 9.37
C ILE A 142 -74.23 -38.14 10.73
N ALA A 143 -75.38 -37.79 11.32
CA ALA A 143 -76.38 -38.74 11.82
C ALA A 143 -77.68 -38.03 12.25
N MET A 144 -78.57 -37.75 11.30
CA MET A 144 -80.03 -38.02 11.34
C MET A 144 -80.69 -37.57 10.04
#